data_AF-A0A9D1UB71-F1
#
_entry.id   AF-A0A9D1UB71-F1
#
_cell.length_a   1.000
_cell.length_b   1.000
_cell.length_c   1.000
_cell.angle_alpha   90.00
_cell.angle_beta   90.00
_cell.angle_gamma   90.00
#
_symmetry.space_group_name_H-M   'P 1'
#
loop_
_entity.id
_entity.type
_entity.pdbx_description
1 polymer ?
#
loop_
_entity_poly.entity_id
_entity_poly.type
_entity_poly.pdbx_seq_one_letter_code
_entity_poly.pdbx_strand_id
1 'polypeptide(L)'
;MAYFLKKTNNKKGTYLQIYESYYDPERKAGAHRSYRPIGYVHELQATGIEDPISFFKDEVQKLNQEFRDKKQSEKYRQISEESPEKFLGYFPLKNLNDSLGCKKYIDLMQTATDRKTHCNIQSKAC
;
A
#
# COMPACT_ATOMS: atom_id res chain seq x y z
N MET A 1 -2.19 9.23 4.96
CA MET A 1 -3.15 10.17 5.57
C MET A 1 -2.39 11.06 6.54
N ALA A 2 -2.77 12.33 6.65
CA ALA A 2 -2.18 13.30 7.57
C ALA A 2 -3.21 14.38 7.95
N TYR A 3 -3.18 14.84 9.19
CA TYR A 3 -3.98 15.94 9.70
C TYR A 3 -3.28 17.28 9.52
N PHE A 4 -4.04 18.33 9.24
CA PHE A 4 -3.53 19.71 9.15
C PHE A 4 -4.58 20.73 9.62
N LEU A 5 -4.09 21.85 10.16
CA LEU A 5 -4.94 22.96 10.57
C LEU A 5 -5.21 23.88 9.37
N LYS A 6 -6.46 23.92 8.91
CA LYS A 6 -6.92 24.86 7.89
C LYS A 6 -7.36 26.16 8.55
N LYS A 7 -6.90 27.27 7.98
CA LYS A 7 -7.28 28.63 8.36
C LYS A 7 -8.14 29.22 7.25
N THR A 8 -9.33 29.69 7.58
CA THR A 8 -10.24 30.33 6.63
C THR A 8 -10.55 31.74 7.12
N ASN A 9 -10.33 32.75 6.28
CA ASN A 9 -10.61 34.14 6.63
C ASN A 9 -12.02 34.50 6.16
N ASN A 10 -12.91 34.79 7.11
CA ASN A 10 -14.29 35.21 6.86
C ASN A 10 -14.50 36.66 7.33
N LYS A 11 -15.64 37.27 6.97
CA LYS A 11 -16.01 38.63 7.43
C LYS A 11 -16.06 38.77 8.96
N LYS A 12 -16.34 37.68 9.67
CA LYS A 12 -16.38 37.61 11.15
C LYS A 12 -15.00 37.37 11.79
N GLY A 13 -13.96 37.11 10.98
CA GLY A 13 -12.60 36.83 11.45
C GLY A 13 -12.06 35.48 10.96
N THR A 14 -10.93 35.07 11.54
CA THR A 14 -10.23 33.82 11.20
C THR A 14 -10.92 32.62 11.86
N TYR A 15 -11.30 31.66 11.03
CA TYR A 15 -11.91 30.40 11.46
C TYR A 15 -10.90 29.25 11.34
N LEU A 16 -10.82 28.43 12.38
CA LEU A 16 -9.91 27.31 12.49
C LEU A 16 -10.66 25.98 12.38
N GLN A 17 -10.14 25.07 11.55
CA GLN A 17 -10.66 23.72 11.37
C GLN A 17 -9.53 22.72 11.18
N ILE A 18 -9.69 21.51 11.71
CA ILE A 18 -8.77 20.41 11.45
C ILE A 18 -9.31 19.61 10.27
N TYR A 19 -8.45 19.43 9.26
CA TYR A 19 -8.72 18.61 8.09
C TYR A 19 -7.82 17.39 8.08
N GLU A 20 -8.34 16.29 7.55
CA GLU A 20 -7.58 15.10 7.22
C GLU A 20 -7.38 15.00 5.70
N SER A 21 -6.18 14.66 5.29
CA SER A 21 -5.83 14.36 3.90
C SER A 21 -5.85 12.84 3.69
N TYR A 22 -6.57 12.39 2.66
CA TYR A 22 -6.69 10.99 2.31
C TYR A 22 -6.65 10.80 0.79
N TYR A 23 -6.39 9.57 0.35
CA TYR A 23 -6.34 9.24 -1.08
C TYR A 23 -7.68 8.64 -1.49
N ASP A 24 -8.33 9.26 -2.46
CA ASP A 24 -9.57 8.75 -3.05
C ASP A 24 -9.24 7.82 -4.23
N PRO A 25 -9.51 6.50 -4.14
CA PRO A 25 -9.19 5.56 -5.22
C PRO A 25 -10.06 5.80 -6.47
N GLU A 26 -11.30 6.26 -6.29
CA GLU A 26 -12.21 6.55 -7.40
C GLU A 26 -11.76 7.75 -8.23
N ARG A 27 -11.33 8.82 -7.55
CA ARG A 27 -10.87 10.06 -8.20
C ARG A 27 -9.39 10.02 -8.57
N LYS A 28 -8.65 9.01 -8.11
CA LYS A 28 -7.19 8.85 -8.24
C LYS A 28 -6.41 10.10 -7.81
N ALA A 29 -6.91 10.80 -6.80
CA ALA A 29 -6.40 12.09 -6.36
C ALA A 29 -6.40 12.17 -4.83
N GLY A 30 -5.60 13.10 -4.30
CA GLY A 30 -5.65 13.47 -2.90
C GLY A 30 -6.91 14.29 -2.61
N ALA A 31 -7.63 13.93 -1.55
CA ALA A 31 -8.81 14.63 -1.07
C ALA A 31 -8.66 15.06 0.38
N HIS A 32 -9.53 15.97 0.79
CA HIS A 32 -9.54 16.55 2.13
C HIS A 32 -10.93 16.39 2.76
N ARG A 33 -10.98 15.80 3.95
CA ARG A 33 -12.20 15.68 4.76
C ARG A 33 -12.07 16.53 6.02
N SER A 34 -13.15 17.19 6.41
CA SER A 34 -13.19 17.92 7.69
C SER A 34 -13.24 16.93 8.83
N TYR A 35 -12.21 16.93 9.69
CA TYR A 35 -12.16 16.08 10.87
C TYR A 35 -12.93 16.71 12.03
N ARG A 36 -12.60 17.96 12.36
CA ARG A 36 -13.22 18.69 13.47
C ARG A 36 -13.25 20.21 13.24
N PRO A 37 -14.40 20.88 13.40
CA PRO A 37 -14.45 22.32 13.51
C PRO A 37 -13.94 22.78 14.88
N ILE A 38 -13.08 23.80 14.94
CA ILE A 38 -12.58 24.35 16.20
C ILE A 38 -13.43 25.56 16.60
N GLY A 39 -13.46 26.60 15.77
CA GLY A 39 -14.09 27.87 16.13
C GLY A 39 -13.37 29.07 15.55
N TYR A 40 -13.82 30.27 15.94
CA TYR A 40 -13.14 31.51 15.60
C TYR A 40 -12.03 31.85 16.58
N VAL A 41 -10.96 32.46 16.08
CA VAL A 41 -9.79 32.83 16.89
C VAL A 41 -10.17 33.77 18.04
N HIS A 42 -11.09 34.72 17.83
CA HIS A 42 -11.48 35.68 18.85
C HIS A 42 -12.26 35.04 20.02
N GLU A 43 -13.11 34.04 19.74
CA GLU A 43 -13.83 33.27 20.76
C GLU A 43 -12.83 32.45 21.59
N LEU A 44 -11.85 31.84 20.92
CA LEU A 44 -10.82 31.02 21.57
C LEU A 44 -9.88 31.85 22.46
N GLN A 45 -9.55 33.06 22.04
CA GLN A 45 -8.81 34.02 22.86
C GLN A 45 -9.62 34.47 24.07
N ALA A 46 -10.93 34.71 23.90
CA ALA A 46 -11.82 35.07 25.02
C ALA A 46 -11.94 33.96 26.07
N THR A 47 -11.82 32.69 25.68
CA THR A 47 -11.72 31.55 26.61
C THR A 47 -10.38 31.43 27.34
N GLY A 48 -9.41 32.30 27.07
CA GLY A 48 -8.12 32.36 27.80
C GLY A 48 -6.97 31.59 27.16
N ILE A 49 -7.09 31.19 25.88
CA ILE A 49 -5.98 30.60 25.13
C ILE A 49 -5.22 31.75 24.44
N GLU A 50 -3.99 32.04 24.89
CA GLU A 50 -3.18 33.15 24.36
C GLU A 50 -2.96 33.03 22.84
N ASP A 51 -2.45 31.87 22.39
CA ASP A 51 -2.16 31.57 20.98
C ASP A 51 -2.88 30.30 20.49
N PRO A 52 -4.17 30.40 20.11
CA PRO A 52 -4.94 29.23 19.69
C PRO A 52 -4.32 28.53 18.48
N ILE A 53 -3.68 29.26 17.57
CA ILE A 53 -3.03 28.68 16.40
C ILE A 53 -1.88 27.74 16.78
N SER A 54 -1.08 28.10 17.78
CA SER A 54 0.05 27.25 18.21
C SER A 54 -0.47 26.01 18.92
N PHE A 55 -1.43 26.20 19.83
CA PHE A 55 -2.06 25.10 20.58
C PHE A 55 -2.64 24.03 19.64
N PHE A 56 -3.42 24.44 18.63
CA PHE A 56 -4.01 23.51 17.68
C PHE A 56 -3.00 22.92 16.68
N LYS A 57 -1.87 23.60 16.43
CA LYS A 57 -0.76 23.00 15.65
C LYS A 57 -0.12 21.85 16.41
N ASP A 58 0.11 22.02 17.71
CA ASP A 58 0.68 20.98 18.57
C ASP A 58 -0.27 19.78 18.70
N GLU A 59 -1.57 20.04 18.82
CA GLU A 59 -2.60 18.99 18.79
C GLU A 59 -2.57 18.19 17.48
N VAL A 60 -2.51 18.89 16.33
CA VAL A 60 -2.38 18.24 15.02
C VAL A 60 -1.08 17.44 14.91
N GLN A 61 0.01 17.91 15.48
CA GLN A 61 1.27 17.18 15.50
C GLN A 61 1.17 15.89 16.31
N LYS A 62 0.53 15.93 17.49
CA LYS A 62 0.26 14.74 18.31
C LYS A 62 -0.60 13.73 17.55
N LEU A 63 -1.70 14.17 16.92
CA LEU A 63 -2.57 13.32 16.10
C LEU A 63 -1.80 12.62 14.97
N ASN A 64 -0.88 13.35 14.32
CA ASN A 64 -0.03 12.79 13.27
C ASN A 64 1.00 11.80 13.81
N GLN A 65 1.52 12.00 15.02
CA GLN A 65 2.44 11.08 15.68
C GLN A 65 1.71 9.77 16.04
N GLU A 66 0.57 9.87 16.72
CA GLU A 66 -0.27 8.71 17.07
C GLU A 66 -0.64 7.88 15.83
N PHE A 67 -0.95 8.54 14.72
CA PHE A 67 -1.24 7.85 13.46
C PHE A 67 -0.03 7.09 12.91
N ARG A 68 1.18 7.68 12.98
CA ARG A 68 2.43 7.00 12.57
C ARG A 68 2.71 5.80 13.47
N ASP A 69 2.52 5.95 14.78
CA ASP A 69 2.75 4.89 15.75
C ASP A 69 1.77 3.72 15.56
N LYS A 70 0.48 4.01 15.35
CA LYS A 70 -0.53 3.01 14.99
C LYS A 70 -0.14 2.27 13.71
N LYS A 71 0.20 3.00 12.65
CA LYS A 71 0.63 2.41 11.38
C LYS A 71 1.91 1.57 11.52
N GLN A 72 2.83 1.97 12.39
CA GLN A 72 4.04 1.21 12.68
C GLN A 72 3.72 -0.06 13.46
N SER A 73 2.82 0.01 14.45
CA SER A 73 2.37 -1.17 15.20
C SER A 73 1.63 -2.17 14.31
N GLU A 74 0.81 -1.71 13.36
CA GLU A 74 0.13 -2.57 12.38
C GLU A 74 1.11 -3.25 11.43
N LYS A 75 2.14 -2.53 10.98
CA LYS A 75 3.24 -3.14 10.21
C LYS A 75 3.99 -4.19 11.02
N TYR A 76 4.21 -3.94 12.30
CA TYR A 76 4.93 -4.87 13.18
C TYR A 76 4.10 -6.13 13.49
N ARG A 77 2.77 -6.01 13.52
CA ARG A 77 1.82 -7.14 13.68
C ARG A 77 1.78 -8.12 12.50
N GLN A 78 2.64 -7.96 11.48
CA GLN A 78 2.71 -8.83 10.31
C GLN A 78 3.39 -10.20 10.57
N ILE A 79 3.81 -10.49 11.80
CA ILE A 79 4.21 -11.83 12.21
C ILE A 79 3.04 -12.45 13.00
N SER A 80 1.94 -12.75 12.32
CA SER A 80 1.02 -13.79 12.79
C SER A 80 1.69 -15.16 12.57
N GLU A 81 1.37 -16.17 13.39
CA GLU A 81 1.90 -17.52 13.20
C GLU A 81 1.47 -18.15 11.86
N GLU A 82 0.38 -17.64 11.26
CA GLU A 82 0.04 -17.92 9.86
C GLU A 82 0.87 -17.03 8.94
N SER A 83 1.81 -17.67 8.23
CA SER A 83 2.55 -17.09 7.13
C SER A 83 1.58 -16.54 6.08
N PRO A 84 1.79 -15.31 5.56
CA PRO A 84 0.97 -14.81 4.45
C PRO A 84 1.12 -15.77 3.25
N GLU A 85 0.03 -16.44 2.87
CA GLU A 85 -0.03 -17.25 1.67
C GLU A 85 0.17 -16.34 0.44
N LYS A 86 1.42 -16.22 -0.01
CA LYS A 86 1.72 -15.56 -1.27
C LYS A 86 1.44 -16.57 -2.37
N PHE A 87 0.39 -16.34 -3.16
CA PHE A 87 0.12 -17.08 -4.40
C PHE A 87 1.19 -16.76 -5.45
N LEU A 88 2.40 -17.29 -5.28
CA LEU A 88 3.53 -17.13 -6.20
C LEU A 88 3.34 -17.97 -7.49
N GLY A 89 2.23 -18.72 -7.58
CA GLY A 89 1.95 -19.64 -8.68
C GLY A 89 3.10 -20.63 -8.87
N TYR A 90 3.44 -20.93 -10.13
CA TYR A 90 4.56 -21.81 -10.47
C TYR A 90 5.92 -21.08 -10.51
N PHE A 91 6.01 -19.79 -10.13
CA PHE A 91 7.26 -19.01 -10.23
C PHE A 91 8.47 -19.65 -9.51
N PRO A 92 8.35 -20.14 -8.25
CA PRO A 92 9.47 -20.79 -7.57
C PRO A 92 9.89 -22.10 -8.23
N LEU A 93 8.91 -22.93 -8.62
CA LEU A 93 9.15 -24.21 -9.28
C LEU A 93 9.75 -24.03 -10.68
N LYS A 94 9.30 -23.02 -11.43
CA LYS A 94 9.89 -22.65 -12.73
C LYS A 94 11.35 -22.26 -12.59
N ASN A 95 11.68 -21.42 -11.60
CA ASN A 95 13.06 -20.98 -11.40
C ASN A 95 13.99 -22.14 -11.03
N LEU A 96 13.51 -23.11 -10.24
CA LEU A 96 14.27 -24.33 -9.94
C LEU A 96 14.44 -25.20 -11.18
N ASN A 97 13.39 -25.38 -11.98
CA ASN A 97 13.45 -26.19 -13.20
C ASN A 97 14.35 -25.55 -14.29
N ASP A 98 14.32 -24.22 -14.39
CA ASP A 98 15.17 -23.44 -15.29
C ASP A 98 16.63 -23.45 -14.80
N SER A 99 16.91 -23.35 -13.50
CA SER A 99 18.28 -23.38 -12.94
C SER A 99 18.95 -24.76 -13.03
N LEU A 100 18.18 -25.83 -12.82
CA LEU A 100 18.65 -27.21 -12.99
C LEU A 100 18.81 -27.61 -14.47
N GLY A 101 18.33 -26.78 -15.39
CA GLY A 101 18.44 -27.03 -16.83
C GLY A 101 17.67 -28.27 -17.31
N CYS A 102 16.67 -28.73 -16.55
CA CYS A 102 15.92 -29.96 -16.79
C CYS A 102 15.31 -30.03 -18.19
N LYS A 103 14.93 -28.89 -18.78
CA LYS A 103 14.43 -28.78 -20.15
C LYS A 103 15.36 -29.44 -21.18
N LYS A 104 16.67 -29.24 -21.07
CA LYS A 104 17.64 -29.81 -22.03
C LYS A 104 17.64 -31.34 -22.00
N TYR A 105 17.51 -31.92 -20.82
CA TYR A 105 17.46 -33.37 -20.65
C TYR A 105 16.12 -33.93 -21.13
N ILE A 106 15.01 -33.24 -20.86
CA ILE A 106 13.68 -33.62 -21.35
C ILE A 106 13.62 -33.57 -22.88
N ASP A 107 14.10 -32.49 -23.49
CA ASP A 107 14.15 -32.33 -24.95
C ASP A 107 15.04 -33.39 -25.62
N LEU A 108 16.18 -33.74 -25.00
CA LEU A 108 17.05 -34.80 -25.47
C LEU A 108 16.36 -36.16 -25.46
N MET A 109 15.64 -36.48 -24.37
CA MET A 109 14.89 -37.72 -24.24
C MET A 109 13.71 -37.77 -25.24
N GLN A 110 13.01 -36.65 -25.43
CA GLN A 110 11.92 -36.52 -26.42
C GLN A 110 12.43 -36.74 -27.85
N THR A 111 13.56 -36.15 -28.20
CA THR A 111 14.20 -36.33 -29.51
C THR A 111 14.62 -37.79 -29.75
N ALA A 112 15.09 -38.48 -28.70
CA ALA A 112 15.44 -39.90 -28.78
C ALA A 112 14.21 -40.81 -28.96
N THR A 113 13.06 -40.44 -28.39
CA THR A 113 11.79 -41.15 -28.58
C THR A 113 11.15 -40.88 -29.94
N ASP A 114 11.19 -39.65 -30.46
CA ASP A 114 10.63 -39.32 -31.78
C ASP A 114 11.43 -39.93 -32.94
N ARG A 115 12.73 -40.21 -32.74
CA ARG A 115 13.52 -41.00 -33.71
C ARG A 115 13.04 -42.44 -33.84
N LYS A 116 12.46 -43.04 -32.79
CA LYS A 116 11.91 -44.40 -32.86
C LYS A 116 10.56 -44.46 -33.58
N THR A 117 9.78 -43.37 -33.57
CA THR A 117 8.47 -43.32 -34.23
C THR A 117 8.60 -43.10 -35.75
N HIS A 118 9.59 -42.32 -36.21
CA HIS A 118 9.83 -42.13 -37.65
C HIS A 118 10.53 -43.30 -38.36
N CYS A 119 11.42 -44.04 -37.69
CA CYS A 119 12.15 -45.15 -38.31
C CYS A 119 11.27 -46.38 -38.60
N ASN A 120 10.10 -46.49 -37.94
CA ASN A 120 9.18 -47.62 -38.11
C ASN A 120 8.19 -47.45 -39.28
N ILE A 121 8.22 -46.31 -40.00
CA ILE A 121 7.32 -46.06 -41.14
C ILE A 121 8.02 -46.35 -42.48
N GLN A 122 9.36 -46.33 -42.56
CA GLN A 122 10.09 -46.61 -43.80
C GLN A 122 10.49 -48.07 -44.02
N SER A 123 10.27 -48.99 -43.06
CA SER A 123 10.59 -50.42 -43.24
C SER A 123 9.39 -51.30 -43.67
N LYS A 124 8.23 -50.70 -43.98
CA LYS A 124 7.02 -51.43 -44.43
C LYS A 124 6.58 -51.11 -45.86
N ALA A 125 7.48 -50.60 -46.69
CA ALA A 125 7.26 -50.42 -48.13
C ALA A 125 8.49 -50.90 -48.92
N CYS A 126 8.73 -52.20 -48.90
CA CYS A 126 9.40 -52.96 -49.96
C CYS A 126 8.90 -54.41 -49.86
#